data_AF-A0A131XSG9-F1
#
_entry.id   AF-A0A131XSG9-F1
#
_cell.length_a   1.000
_cell.length_b   1.000
_cell.length_c   1.000
_cell.angle_alpha   90.00
_cell.angle_beta   90.00
_cell.angle_gamma   90.00
#
_symmetry.space_group_name_H-M   'P 1'
#
loop_
_entity.id
_entity.type
_entity.pdbx_description
1 polymer ?
#
loop_
_entity_poly.entity_id
_entity_poly.type
_entity_poly.pdbx_seq_one_letter_code
_entity_poly.pdbx_strand_id
1 'polypeptide(L)'
;RLGKVADWTGTTYQDRRAANKYSSQFGSGTQYAYYHEEDESTFQLVDTARMHKPLHQRGRFRMNQQRNMRSRERQKMVQQQQLQVLSKSAKGRERERMQQVRKWQKQMRQKFDNKGQVPVKHREASVNVRPTWKVLEEMDFPRLFKLSLPGVGEGKDVYQCGAVEFYDKAYNLVTCKNEKPLQRVNRIFHKVTTTDDPIIRQLAKTEGQTNKIFATDAIVACLMCAGRSVYSWDIVVQRVNDKLFFDKRDDSEFDLLTVNETASEPPHEEGNSINAPRNLALEATFINHNFSQQVLKMGEEKHSFENPNPFIQEDEEGEVASVAYRYRKFDLGDGVGLIVRCERDGAMVGPNGELQFVSVKALNEWDPRFSGGIDWRQKLDTQRGAVLANELKNNSCKLAKWTVQALLAGSDQIKFGYVSRLHVRDSSKHAILGTQQFKPKEFADQINLNMDNAWGILRCIIDNCMKLPEGKYLIMKDPNKPVIRLYDIPDNTFETENEADDDDDDEDEGQKKKPST
;
A
#
# COMPACT_ATOMS: atom_id res chain seq x y z
N ARG A 1 42.87 34.90 21.43
CA ARG A 1 43.42 35.63 20.26
C ARG A 1 42.25 36.05 19.37
N LEU A 2 42.23 37.25 18.81
CA LEU A 2 41.16 37.73 17.91
C LEU A 2 41.57 37.55 16.43
N GLY A 3 40.58 37.46 15.52
CA GLY A 3 40.80 37.37 14.06
C GLY A 3 40.78 35.96 13.47
N LYS A 4 39.75 35.14 13.77
CA LYS A 4 39.52 33.86 13.09
C LYS A 4 38.66 34.09 11.84
N VAL A 5 39.06 33.53 10.70
CA VAL A 5 38.35 33.63 9.43
C VAL A 5 37.31 32.51 9.32
N ALA A 6 36.13 32.80 8.79
CA ALA A 6 35.16 31.78 8.40
C ALA A 6 35.33 31.49 6.90
N ASP A 7 35.47 30.22 6.54
CA ASP A 7 35.69 29.79 5.16
C ASP A 7 34.82 28.56 4.88
N TRP A 8 33.81 28.74 4.03
CA TRP A 8 32.86 27.70 3.65
C TRP A 8 33.47 26.63 2.73
N THR A 9 34.64 26.89 2.14
CA THR A 9 35.38 25.91 1.32
C THR A 9 36.29 25.01 2.16
N GLY A 10 36.53 25.37 3.42
CA GLY A 10 37.37 24.61 4.35
C GLY A 10 38.87 24.59 4.02
N THR A 11 39.35 25.46 3.12
CA THR A 11 40.73 25.41 2.61
C THR A 11 41.72 26.23 3.45
N THR A 12 41.23 27.19 4.24
CA THR A 12 42.06 28.17 4.95
C THR A 12 42.86 27.60 6.15
N TYR A 13 42.38 26.55 6.82
CA TYR A 13 43.03 25.98 8.04
C TYR A 13 43.42 24.50 7.87
N GLN A 14 44.29 24.20 6.90
CA GLN A 14 44.79 22.83 6.68
C GLN A 14 45.57 22.27 7.88
N ASP A 15 46.27 23.13 8.65
CA ASP A 15 46.90 22.75 9.92
C ASP A 15 46.02 23.17 11.11
N ARG A 16 45.48 22.17 11.82
CA ARG A 16 44.61 22.33 13.01
C ARG A 16 45.26 23.14 14.15
N ARG A 17 46.60 23.25 14.18
CA ARG A 17 47.32 24.04 15.20
C ARG A 17 47.02 25.54 15.10
N ALA A 18 46.66 26.04 13.92
CA ALA A 18 46.29 27.45 13.73
C ALA A 18 44.89 27.74 14.30
N ALA A 19 43.94 26.83 14.13
CA ALA A 19 42.56 26.98 14.61
C ALA A 19 42.46 26.94 16.15
N ASN A 20 43.29 26.12 16.81
CA ASN A 20 43.29 25.96 18.27
C ASN A 20 43.70 27.24 19.03
N LYS A 21 44.41 28.19 18.37
CA LYS A 21 44.80 29.47 18.99
C LYS A 21 43.61 30.42 19.24
N TYR A 22 42.45 30.11 18.67
CA TYR A 22 41.22 30.91 18.76
C TYR A 22 40.14 30.24 19.61
N SER A 23 40.42 29.07 20.20
CA SER A 23 39.49 28.40 21.11
C SER A 23 39.45 29.15 22.45
N SER A 24 38.25 29.44 22.96
CA SER A 24 38.09 29.98 24.32
C SER A 24 38.41 28.89 25.35
N GLN A 25 39.10 29.23 26.44
CA GLN A 25 39.42 28.30 27.54
C GLN A 25 38.35 28.30 28.63
N PHE A 26 37.55 29.37 28.75
CA PHE A 26 36.48 29.49 29.74
C PHE A 26 35.28 30.19 29.10
N GLY A 27 34.08 29.62 29.27
CA GLY A 27 32.84 30.13 28.68
C GLY A 27 32.62 29.64 27.25
N SER A 28 31.91 28.52 27.11
CA SER A 28 31.33 28.06 25.86
C SER A 28 29.82 28.30 25.91
N GLY A 29 29.38 29.48 25.49
CA GLY A 29 27.96 29.83 25.38
C GLY A 29 27.52 29.79 23.92
N THR A 30 26.48 29.02 23.62
CA THR A 30 25.85 28.94 22.28
C THR A 30 24.67 29.89 22.12
N GLN A 31 24.44 30.77 23.10
CA GLN A 31 23.28 31.67 23.14
C GLN A 31 23.24 32.70 21.98
N TYR A 32 24.37 32.92 21.31
CA TYR A 32 24.49 33.77 20.12
C TYR A 32 25.00 32.98 18.90
N ALA A 33 24.75 31.68 18.84
CA ALA A 33 25.10 30.83 17.71
C ALA A 33 23.90 30.68 16.75
N TYR A 34 24.16 30.86 15.45
CA TYR A 34 23.21 30.54 14.39
C TYR A 34 23.46 29.11 13.92
N TYR A 35 22.42 28.27 13.96
CA TYR A 35 22.44 26.92 13.41
C TYR A 35 21.61 26.91 12.13
N HIS A 36 22.24 26.56 11.01
CA HIS A 36 21.54 26.37 9.75
C HIS A 36 21.11 24.91 9.68
N GLU A 37 19.80 24.63 9.71
CA GLU A 37 19.26 23.26 9.74
C GLU A 37 19.44 22.54 8.40
N GLU A 38 19.65 23.28 7.30
CA GLU A 38 19.84 22.78 5.93
C GLU A 38 21.24 23.14 5.38
N ASP A 39 22.32 22.83 6.10
CA ASP A 39 23.70 23.09 5.63
C ASP A 39 24.18 22.07 4.57
N GLU A 40 23.37 21.86 3.54
CA GLU A 40 23.61 20.92 2.45
C GLU A 40 23.72 21.62 1.10
N SER A 41 24.72 21.25 0.30
CA SER A 41 24.89 21.70 -1.09
C SER A 41 23.93 21.00 -2.07
N THR A 42 22.77 20.57 -1.57
CA THR A 42 21.74 19.81 -2.30
C THR A 42 20.88 20.70 -3.22
N PHE A 43 20.83 22.00 -2.96
CA PHE A 43 20.16 22.95 -3.84
C PHE A 43 20.97 23.23 -5.11
N GLN A 44 20.34 23.04 -6.27
CA GLN A 44 20.88 23.43 -7.56
C GLN A 44 20.25 24.76 -8.00
N LEU A 45 21.08 25.73 -8.39
CA LEU A 45 20.61 26.99 -8.94
C LEU A 45 20.01 26.73 -10.33
N VAL A 46 18.71 27.01 -10.48
CA VAL A 46 18.00 26.81 -11.75
C VAL A 46 18.23 28.03 -12.65
N ASP A 47 18.92 27.83 -13.77
CA ASP A 47 19.06 28.85 -14.82
C ASP A 47 17.86 28.80 -15.77
N THR A 48 17.14 29.91 -15.92
CA THR A 48 15.99 30.05 -16.84
C THR A 48 16.39 30.50 -18.25
N ALA A 49 17.69 30.63 -18.55
CA ALA A 49 18.17 30.96 -19.88
C ALA A 49 18.17 29.73 -20.83
N ARG A 50 17.61 29.90 -22.04
CA ARG A 50 17.62 28.85 -23.09
C ARG A 50 19.06 28.56 -23.53
N MET A 51 19.60 27.39 -23.17
CA MET A 51 20.92 26.94 -23.58
C MET A 51 20.98 26.61 -25.08
N HIS A 52 21.87 27.29 -25.81
CA HIS A 52 22.30 26.94 -27.16
C HIS A 52 23.26 25.74 -27.10
N LYS A 53 22.94 24.64 -27.79
CA LYS A 53 23.78 23.42 -27.82
C LYS A 53 25.09 23.68 -28.58
N PRO A 54 26.28 23.37 -28.02
CA PRO A 54 27.51 23.33 -28.80
C PRO A 54 27.56 22.04 -29.63
N LEU A 55 27.64 22.22 -30.95
CA LEU A 55 27.90 21.18 -31.94
C LEU A 55 29.39 20.81 -31.90
N HIS A 56 29.85 19.86 -31.07
CA HIS A 56 31.11 19.10 -31.29
C HIS A 56 31.32 18.00 -30.23
N GLN A 57 30.91 16.76 -30.49
CA GLN A 57 31.73 15.56 -30.20
C GLN A 57 31.05 14.29 -30.75
N ARG A 58 31.27 14.02 -32.03
CA ARG A 58 31.15 12.68 -32.61
C ARG A 58 32.54 12.05 -32.61
N GLY A 59 32.66 10.88 -32.00
CA GLY A 59 33.68 9.88 -32.33
C GLY A 59 34.85 9.74 -31.34
N ARG A 60 34.83 8.66 -30.55
CA ARG A 60 35.99 7.76 -30.34
C ARG A 60 35.54 6.43 -29.74
N PHE A 61 35.29 5.48 -30.63
CA PHE A 61 35.44 4.05 -30.35
C PHE A 61 36.93 3.73 -30.09
N ARG A 62 37.18 2.65 -29.34
CA ARG A 62 38.45 1.91 -29.09
C ARG A 62 39.08 2.10 -27.70
N MET A 63 38.53 1.39 -26.71
CA MET A 63 39.32 0.86 -25.58
C MET A 63 38.90 -0.59 -25.28
N ASN A 64 38.87 -1.43 -26.33
CA ASN A 64 38.70 -2.88 -26.24
C ASN A 64 40.04 -3.61 -26.48
N GLN A 65 41.14 -3.09 -25.90
CA GLN A 65 42.48 -3.62 -26.13
C GLN A 65 43.33 -3.76 -24.86
N GLN A 66 42.68 -3.91 -23.68
CA GLN A 66 43.40 -4.13 -22.42
C GLN A 66 42.91 -5.36 -21.62
N ARG A 67 41.80 -5.99 -22.02
CA ARG A 67 41.36 -7.29 -21.46
C ARG A 67 42.05 -8.51 -22.09
N ASN A 68 42.63 -8.38 -23.28
CA ASN A 68 43.32 -9.49 -23.98
C ASN A 68 44.80 -9.70 -23.58
N MET A 69 45.39 -8.86 -22.71
CA MET A 69 46.77 -9.06 -22.22
C MET A 69 46.84 -9.89 -20.92
N ARG A 70 45.75 -9.95 -20.14
CA ARG A 70 45.70 -10.71 -18.87
C ARG A 70 45.50 -12.22 -19.03
N SER A 71 45.09 -12.67 -20.21
CA SER A 71 44.92 -14.11 -20.51
C SER A 71 46.20 -14.77 -21.06
N ARG A 72 47.19 -13.99 -21.51
CA ARG A 72 48.43 -14.49 -22.14
C ARG A 72 49.61 -14.64 -21.19
N GLU A 73 49.63 -13.98 -20.02
CA GLU A 73 50.66 -14.20 -19.00
C GLU A 73 50.36 -15.38 -18.07
N ARG A 74 49.08 -15.77 -17.92
CA ARG A 74 48.68 -16.95 -17.13
C ARG A 74 49.11 -18.27 -17.77
N GLN A 75 49.42 -18.26 -19.07
CA GLN A 75 49.80 -19.45 -19.84
C GLN A 75 51.33 -19.67 -19.90
N LYS A 76 52.16 -18.73 -19.39
CA LYS A 76 53.62 -18.87 -19.30
C LYS A 76 54.15 -19.29 -17.92
N MET A 77 53.31 -19.41 -16.90
CA MET A 77 53.72 -19.88 -15.55
C MET A 77 53.39 -21.35 -15.24
N VAL A 78 52.77 -22.09 -16.18
CA VAL A 78 52.34 -23.48 -15.96
C VAL A 78 53.30 -24.52 -16.59
N GLN A 79 54.32 -24.09 -17.35
CA GLN A 79 55.28 -25.00 -17.99
C GLN A 79 56.73 -24.72 -17.56
N GLN A 80 56.98 -24.76 -16.26
CA GLN A 80 58.32 -25.06 -15.74
C GLN A 80 58.20 -25.68 -14.34
N GLN A 81 57.55 -26.84 -14.26
CA GLN A 81 57.79 -27.79 -13.20
C GLN A 81 59.06 -28.57 -13.55
N GLN A 82 60.14 -28.34 -12.79
CA GLN A 82 60.90 -29.48 -12.26
C GLN A 82 61.79 -29.04 -11.09
N LEU A 83 61.69 -29.84 -10.02
CA LEU A 83 62.69 -30.09 -8.99
C LEU A 83 62.94 -28.96 -7.96
N GLN A 84 62.33 -29.09 -6.77
CA GLN A 84 63.06 -29.43 -5.53
C GLN A 84 62.20 -29.23 -4.26
N VAL A 85 62.24 -30.29 -3.45
CA VAL A 85 61.89 -30.46 -2.02
C VAL A 85 61.52 -29.17 -1.25
N LEU A 86 60.25 -29.06 -0.84
CA LEU A 86 59.74 -28.04 0.07
C LEU A 86 60.25 -28.30 1.51
N SER A 87 61.14 -27.44 2.00
CA SER A 87 61.55 -27.43 3.40
C SER A 87 60.41 -26.94 4.32
N LYS A 88 60.43 -27.39 5.59
CA LYS A 88 59.43 -27.06 6.63
C LYS A 88 59.23 -25.55 6.89
N SER A 89 60.11 -24.69 6.37
CA SER A 89 60.03 -23.22 6.54
C SER A 89 59.11 -22.52 5.53
N ALA A 90 58.78 -23.15 4.39
CA ALA A 90 57.91 -22.55 3.37
C ALA A 90 56.41 -22.59 3.75
N LYS A 91 55.98 -23.59 4.53
CA LYS A 91 54.59 -23.73 5.01
C LYS A 91 54.17 -22.65 6.02
N GLY A 92 55.13 -22.00 6.69
CA GLY A 92 54.85 -20.92 7.65
C GLY A 92 54.41 -19.62 6.98
N ARG A 93 55.13 -19.20 5.93
CA ARG A 93 54.84 -17.95 5.19
C ARG A 93 53.52 -18.02 4.42
N GLU A 94 53.12 -19.20 3.94
CA GLU A 94 51.84 -19.39 3.25
C GLU A 94 50.65 -19.31 4.23
N ARG A 95 50.82 -19.79 5.46
CA ARG A 95 49.82 -19.68 6.54
C ARG A 95 49.60 -18.23 6.99
N GLU A 96 50.67 -17.45 7.11
CA GLU A 96 50.62 -16.01 7.44
C GLU A 96 49.92 -15.21 6.33
N ARG A 97 50.24 -15.49 5.07
CA ARG A 97 49.60 -14.84 3.92
C ARG A 97 48.10 -15.15 3.86
N MET A 98 47.70 -16.38 4.17
CA MET A 98 46.29 -16.80 4.24
C MET A 98 45.54 -16.16 5.43
N GLN A 99 46.21 -15.95 6.57
CA GLN A 99 45.65 -15.23 7.72
C GLN A 99 45.49 -13.73 7.47
N GLN A 100 46.44 -13.09 6.76
CA GLN A 100 46.33 -11.70 6.35
C GLN A 100 45.19 -11.49 5.32
N VAL A 101 45.04 -12.40 4.35
CA VAL A 101 43.91 -12.36 3.40
C VAL A 101 42.57 -12.57 4.10
N ARG A 102 42.48 -13.46 5.10
CA ARG A 102 41.25 -13.63 5.92
C ARG A 102 40.95 -12.42 6.80
N LYS A 103 41.97 -11.77 7.38
CA LYS A 103 41.80 -10.51 8.14
C LYS A 103 41.35 -9.37 7.22
N TRP A 104 41.93 -9.25 6.03
CA TRP A 104 41.55 -8.26 5.03
C TRP A 104 40.13 -8.51 4.47
N GLN A 105 39.75 -9.77 4.24
CA GLN A 105 38.37 -10.15 3.89
C GLN A 105 37.38 -9.84 5.03
N LYS A 106 37.72 -10.12 6.29
CA LYS A 106 36.87 -9.75 7.46
C LYS A 106 36.73 -8.24 7.61
N GLN A 107 37.79 -7.48 7.38
CA GLN A 107 37.79 -6.02 7.48
C GLN A 107 37.05 -5.36 6.29
N MET A 108 37.09 -5.96 5.10
CA MET A 108 36.25 -5.57 3.96
C MET A 108 34.78 -5.94 4.17
N ARG A 109 34.48 -7.09 4.82
CA ARG A 109 33.11 -7.48 5.17
C ARG A 109 32.49 -6.52 6.20
N GLN A 110 33.24 -6.10 7.22
CA GLN A 110 32.80 -5.06 8.16
C GLN A 110 32.63 -3.67 7.53
N LYS A 111 33.42 -3.32 6.50
CA LYS A 111 33.23 -2.07 5.74
C LYS A 111 32.03 -2.11 4.78
N PHE A 112 31.56 -3.30 4.40
CA PHE A 112 30.32 -3.48 3.64
C PHE A 112 29.09 -3.61 4.56
N ASP A 113 29.23 -4.17 5.76
CA ASP A 113 28.15 -4.24 6.77
C ASP A 113 27.80 -2.83 7.32
N ASN A 114 28.78 -1.93 7.47
CA ASN A 114 28.55 -0.53 7.87
C ASN A 114 28.00 0.38 6.75
N LYS A 115 27.80 -0.14 5.53
CA LYS A 115 27.12 0.55 4.44
C LYS A 115 25.65 0.11 4.27
N GLY A 116 25.17 -0.76 5.16
CA GLY A 116 23.87 -1.43 5.03
C GLY A 116 22.78 -0.97 6.01
N GLN A 117 23.06 -0.07 6.96
CA GLN A 117 21.97 0.68 7.59
C GLN A 117 21.58 1.80 6.64
N VAL A 118 20.79 1.45 5.62
CA VAL A 118 19.90 2.41 4.99
C VAL A 118 19.16 3.07 6.16
N PRO A 119 19.23 4.41 6.33
CA PRO A 119 18.42 5.07 7.34
C PRO A 119 16.99 4.57 7.14
N VAL A 120 16.37 4.01 8.18
CA VAL A 120 14.95 3.69 8.12
C VAL A 120 14.27 5.04 7.90
N LYS A 121 13.98 5.36 6.63
CA LYS A 121 13.25 6.58 6.29
C LYS A 121 11.97 6.53 7.10
N HIS A 122 11.76 7.58 7.91
CA HIS A 122 10.63 7.67 8.78
C HIS A 122 9.38 7.66 7.89
N ARG A 123 8.54 6.64 8.04
CA ARG A 123 7.29 6.57 7.26
C ARG A 123 6.35 7.66 7.76
N GLU A 124 5.57 8.20 6.83
CA GLU A 124 4.58 9.21 7.11
C GLU A 124 3.34 8.58 7.75
N ALA A 125 2.76 9.30 8.71
CA ALA A 125 1.48 8.92 9.31
C ALA A 125 0.35 9.20 8.32
N SER A 126 -0.70 8.37 8.37
CA SER A 126 -1.93 8.58 7.58
C SER A 126 -2.68 9.85 7.97
N VAL A 127 -2.49 10.31 9.21
CA VAL A 127 -3.01 11.57 9.72
C VAL A 127 -2.05 12.21 10.72
N ASN A 128 -2.04 13.54 10.76
CA ASN A 128 -1.28 14.32 11.73
C ASN A 128 -1.96 14.29 13.10
N VAL A 129 -1.38 13.54 14.04
CA VAL A 129 -1.87 13.44 15.42
C VAL A 129 -1.72 14.80 16.12
N ARG A 130 -2.85 15.36 16.57
CA ARG A 130 -2.87 16.64 17.30
C ARG A 130 -2.54 16.44 18.77
N PRO A 131 -1.94 17.43 19.46
CA PRO A 131 -1.65 17.33 20.91
C PRO A 131 -2.88 17.16 21.80
N THR A 132 -4.07 17.54 21.30
CA THR A 132 -5.34 17.40 22.01
C THR A 132 -5.89 15.98 21.99
N TRP A 133 -5.40 15.12 21.11
CA TRP A 133 -5.89 13.75 20.99
C TRP A 133 -5.34 12.88 22.10
N LYS A 134 -6.23 12.19 22.81
CA LYS A 134 -5.85 11.33 23.94
C LYS A 134 -5.74 9.89 23.48
N VAL A 135 -4.59 9.26 23.75
CA VAL A 135 -4.43 7.81 23.54
C VAL A 135 -5.22 7.07 24.60
N LEU A 136 -6.22 6.30 24.19
CA LEU A 136 -7.06 5.48 25.05
C LEU A 136 -6.49 4.08 25.21
N GLU A 137 -6.01 3.50 24.11
CA GLU A 137 -5.46 2.15 24.10
C GLU A 137 -4.36 1.99 23.05
N GLU A 138 -3.37 1.14 23.37
CA GLU A 138 -2.33 0.69 22.45
C GLU A 138 -2.33 -0.84 22.40
N MET A 139 -2.42 -1.39 21.18
CA MET A 139 -2.38 -2.82 20.91
C MET A 139 -1.20 -3.12 19.98
N ASP A 140 -0.25 -3.93 20.47
CA ASP A 140 0.89 -4.37 19.67
C ASP A 140 0.54 -5.62 18.84
N PHE A 141 1.24 -5.81 17.72
CA PHE A 141 0.97 -6.94 16.83
C PHE A 141 1.14 -8.31 17.52
N PRO A 142 2.13 -8.53 18.42
CA PRO A 142 2.22 -9.78 19.17
C PRO A 142 0.98 -10.12 19.99
N ARG A 143 0.26 -9.14 20.56
CA ARG A 143 -1.04 -9.38 21.20
C ARG A 143 -2.10 -9.71 20.17
N LEU A 144 -2.18 -8.98 19.06
CA LEU A 144 -3.18 -9.21 18.01
C LEU A 144 -3.10 -10.64 17.43
N PHE A 145 -1.89 -11.18 17.22
CA PHE A 145 -1.71 -12.52 16.68
C PHE A 145 -2.13 -13.66 17.63
N LYS A 146 -2.37 -13.37 18.91
CA LYS A 146 -2.84 -14.35 19.90
C LYS A 146 -4.35 -14.35 20.08
N LEU A 147 -5.05 -13.35 19.53
CA LEU A 147 -6.50 -13.26 19.60
C LEU A 147 -7.12 -14.37 18.74
N SER A 148 -8.27 -14.87 19.18
CA SER A 148 -9.03 -15.88 18.45
C SER A 148 -10.49 -15.80 18.87
N LEU A 149 -11.39 -15.79 17.89
CA LEU A 149 -12.83 -15.93 18.08
C LEU A 149 -13.32 -17.04 17.14
N PRO A 150 -13.32 -18.31 17.60
CA PRO A 150 -13.84 -19.42 16.82
C PRO A 150 -15.37 -19.42 16.81
N GLY A 151 -15.96 -20.11 15.84
CA GLY A 151 -17.40 -20.38 15.81
C GLY A 151 -18.25 -19.26 15.20
N VAL A 152 -17.64 -18.23 14.62
CA VAL A 152 -18.36 -17.25 13.80
C VAL A 152 -18.86 -17.96 12.53
N GLY A 153 -20.19 -18.07 12.40
CA GLY A 153 -20.85 -18.73 11.28
C GLY A 153 -20.76 -17.96 9.96
N GLU A 154 -21.33 -18.54 8.90
CA GLU A 154 -21.46 -17.81 7.62
C GLU A 154 -22.45 -16.65 7.76
N GLY A 155 -22.11 -15.51 7.13
CA GLY A 155 -22.94 -14.31 7.16
C GLY A 155 -24.31 -14.57 6.55
N LYS A 156 -25.36 -14.07 7.19
CA LYS A 156 -26.73 -14.14 6.67
C LYS A 156 -27.05 -12.86 5.92
N ASP A 157 -27.56 -12.98 4.72
CA ASP A 157 -27.95 -11.80 3.96
C ASP A 157 -29.21 -11.17 4.54
N VAL A 158 -29.19 -9.84 4.63
CA VAL A 158 -30.34 -9.04 5.06
C VAL A 158 -30.83 -8.12 3.95
N TYR A 159 -29.96 -7.74 3.02
CA TYR A 159 -30.32 -6.94 1.84
C TYR A 159 -29.34 -7.23 0.70
N GLN A 160 -29.85 -7.29 -0.53
CA GLN A 160 -29.06 -7.48 -1.74
C GLN A 160 -29.45 -6.44 -2.78
N CYS A 161 -28.46 -5.80 -3.40
CA CYS A 161 -28.72 -4.80 -4.42
C CYS A 161 -27.62 -4.65 -5.47
N GLY A 162 -27.95 -3.98 -6.56
CA GLY A 162 -27.06 -3.75 -7.70
C GLY A 162 -27.15 -4.85 -8.75
N ALA A 163 -26.17 -4.85 -9.66
CA ALA A 163 -26.14 -5.78 -10.78
C ALA A 163 -24.70 -6.09 -11.17
N VAL A 164 -24.45 -7.34 -11.53
CA VAL A 164 -23.12 -7.81 -11.94
C VAL A 164 -23.15 -8.36 -13.36
N GLU A 165 -22.12 -8.03 -14.12
CA GLU A 165 -21.87 -8.59 -15.45
C GLU A 165 -21.24 -9.99 -15.35
N PHE A 166 -21.42 -10.78 -16.40
CA PHE A 166 -20.82 -12.11 -16.48
C PHE A 166 -19.34 -12.04 -16.85
N TYR A 167 -18.52 -12.83 -16.16
CA TYR A 167 -17.10 -12.98 -16.44
C TYR A 167 -16.88 -13.63 -17.81
N ASP A 168 -16.03 -13.02 -18.65
CA ASP A 168 -15.64 -13.57 -19.92
C ASP A 168 -14.57 -14.66 -19.73
N LYS A 169 -14.99 -15.92 -19.92
CA LYS A 169 -14.12 -17.10 -19.81
C LYS A 169 -12.95 -17.08 -20.80
N ALA A 170 -12.98 -16.28 -21.87
CA ALA A 170 -11.86 -16.15 -22.78
C ALA A 170 -10.60 -15.57 -22.09
N TYR A 171 -10.76 -14.79 -21.00
CA TYR A 171 -9.62 -14.29 -20.21
C TYR A 171 -8.90 -15.39 -19.40
N ASN A 172 -9.49 -16.57 -19.24
CA ASN A 172 -8.81 -17.73 -18.66
C ASN A 172 -7.75 -18.32 -19.61
N LEU A 173 -7.82 -18.01 -20.92
CA LEU A 173 -6.91 -18.51 -21.96
C LEU A 173 -5.76 -17.54 -22.26
N VAL A 174 -5.66 -16.42 -21.53
CA VAL A 174 -4.56 -15.47 -21.65
C VAL A 174 -3.31 -16.03 -20.99
N THR A 175 -2.19 -15.96 -21.69
CA THR A 175 -0.84 -16.41 -21.32
C THR A 175 0.17 -15.32 -21.71
N CYS A 176 1.41 -15.44 -21.24
CA CYS A 176 2.45 -14.46 -21.58
C CYS A 176 2.75 -14.37 -23.08
N LYS A 177 2.40 -15.40 -23.87
CA LYS A 177 2.59 -15.41 -25.33
C LYS A 177 1.44 -14.78 -26.12
N ASN A 178 0.26 -14.71 -25.52
CA ASN A 178 -0.95 -14.09 -26.08
C ASN A 178 -1.51 -13.06 -25.09
N GLU A 179 -0.64 -12.17 -24.60
CA GLU A 179 -1.02 -11.10 -23.69
C GLU A 179 -2.08 -10.19 -24.32
N LYS A 180 -3.01 -9.68 -23.51
CA LYS A 180 -4.03 -8.72 -23.94
C LYS A 180 -3.69 -7.32 -23.41
N PRO A 181 -3.80 -6.24 -24.20
CA PRO A 181 -3.61 -4.89 -23.68
C PRO A 181 -4.68 -4.57 -22.63
N LEU A 182 -4.27 -3.95 -21.51
CA LEU A 182 -5.21 -3.40 -20.56
C LEU A 182 -5.84 -2.14 -21.18
N GLN A 183 -7.16 -2.11 -21.25
CA GLN A 183 -7.94 -1.01 -21.79
C GLN A 183 -8.37 -0.09 -20.64
N ARG A 184 -8.40 1.21 -20.91
CA ARG A 184 -9.03 2.16 -19.99
C ARG A 184 -10.54 2.00 -20.09
N VAL A 185 -11.17 1.69 -18.97
CA VAL A 185 -12.61 1.55 -18.86
C VAL A 185 -13.13 2.74 -18.06
N ASN A 186 -13.95 3.58 -18.70
CA ASN A 186 -14.59 4.71 -18.03
C ASN A 186 -15.88 4.20 -17.40
N ARG A 187 -15.81 3.88 -16.10
CA ARG A 187 -16.98 3.57 -15.28
C ARG A 187 -16.89 4.26 -13.92
N ILE A 188 -18.05 4.52 -13.35
CA ILE A 188 -18.17 5.17 -12.03
C ILE A 188 -17.99 4.10 -10.95
N PHE A 189 -17.04 4.33 -10.05
CA PHE A 189 -16.77 3.48 -8.88
C PHE A 189 -17.14 4.23 -7.61
N HIS A 190 -18.25 3.83 -6.99
CA HIS A 190 -18.73 4.42 -5.74
C HIS A 190 -17.85 3.98 -4.57
N LYS A 191 -17.36 4.95 -3.81
CA LYS A 191 -16.48 4.76 -2.64
C LYS A 191 -17.16 5.18 -1.33
N VAL A 192 -18.48 5.07 -1.26
CA VAL A 192 -19.32 5.55 -0.15
C VAL A 192 -18.91 4.89 1.17
N THR A 193 -18.71 5.68 2.22
CA THR A 193 -18.42 5.20 3.59
C THR A 193 -19.68 4.64 4.27
N THR A 194 -19.56 4.21 5.53
CA THR A 194 -20.62 3.52 6.27
C THR A 194 -21.78 4.45 6.62
N THR A 195 -21.50 5.66 7.12
CA THR A 195 -22.55 6.61 7.57
C THR A 195 -23.32 7.26 6.42
N ASP A 196 -22.68 7.44 5.27
CA ASP A 196 -23.33 7.98 4.06
C ASP A 196 -24.25 6.96 3.37
N ASP A 197 -24.06 5.68 3.65
CA ASP A 197 -24.83 4.60 3.03
C ASP A 197 -26.30 4.62 3.49
N PRO A 198 -27.27 4.83 2.58
CA PRO A 198 -28.68 4.93 2.95
C PRO A 198 -29.25 3.60 3.46
N ILE A 199 -28.74 2.46 2.97
CA ILE A 199 -29.19 1.13 3.39
C ILE A 199 -28.64 0.82 4.77
N ILE A 200 -27.38 1.16 5.08
CA ILE A 200 -26.86 1.02 6.45
C ILE A 200 -27.64 1.90 7.42
N ARG A 201 -27.97 3.15 7.06
CA ARG A 201 -28.81 4.02 7.90
C ARG A 201 -30.19 3.42 8.15
N GLN A 202 -30.80 2.79 7.15
CA GLN A 202 -32.07 2.08 7.31
C GLN A 202 -31.92 0.85 8.22
N LEU A 203 -30.93 0.00 7.98
CA LEU A 203 -30.66 -1.20 8.78
C LEU A 203 -30.29 -0.86 10.23
N ALA A 204 -29.61 0.27 10.46
CA ALA A 204 -29.35 0.76 11.80
C ALA A 204 -30.62 1.11 12.56
N LYS A 205 -31.71 1.52 11.89
CA LYS A 205 -33.00 1.77 12.53
C LYS A 205 -33.79 0.47 12.78
N THR A 206 -33.80 -0.45 11.82
CA THR A 206 -34.64 -1.67 11.87
C THR A 206 -33.98 -2.84 12.59
N GLU A 207 -32.69 -3.08 12.36
CA GLU A 207 -31.93 -4.21 12.90
C GLU A 207 -30.98 -3.80 14.04
N GLY A 208 -30.94 -2.51 14.38
CA GLY A 208 -29.99 -1.92 15.34
C GLY A 208 -30.16 -2.30 16.80
N GLN A 209 -31.21 -3.06 17.15
CA GLN A 209 -31.40 -3.58 18.51
C GLN A 209 -30.50 -4.80 18.79
N THR A 210 -30.33 -5.66 17.78
CA THR A 210 -29.50 -6.88 17.87
C THR A 210 -28.15 -6.68 17.20
N ASN A 211 -28.07 -5.88 16.14
CA ASN A 211 -26.85 -5.63 15.38
C ASN A 211 -26.35 -4.21 15.69
N LYS A 212 -25.35 -4.12 16.55
CA LYS A 212 -24.87 -2.83 17.08
C LYS A 212 -23.75 -2.23 16.24
N ILE A 213 -23.11 -3.02 15.36
CA ILE A 213 -21.93 -2.60 14.62
C ILE A 213 -22.22 -2.55 13.12
N PHE A 214 -21.81 -1.46 12.49
CA PHE A 214 -21.99 -1.21 11.07
C PHE A 214 -20.66 -0.81 10.43
N ALA A 215 -20.33 -1.44 9.29
CA ALA A 215 -19.11 -1.15 8.54
C ALA A 215 -19.22 -1.61 7.07
N THR A 216 -18.25 -1.21 6.25
CA THR A 216 -18.01 -1.78 4.92
C THR A 216 -16.96 -2.89 4.98
N ASP A 217 -16.97 -3.79 4.00
CA ASP A 217 -15.99 -4.89 3.90
C ASP A 217 -14.54 -4.40 3.80
N ALA A 218 -14.27 -3.27 3.15
CA ALA A 218 -12.95 -2.65 3.08
C ALA A 218 -12.42 -2.25 4.46
N ILE A 219 -13.27 -1.65 5.29
CA ILE A 219 -12.95 -1.25 6.67
C ILE A 219 -12.73 -2.48 7.54
N VAL A 220 -13.66 -3.45 7.50
CA VAL A 220 -13.56 -4.70 8.27
C VAL A 220 -12.30 -5.48 7.86
N ALA A 221 -12.02 -5.61 6.57
CA ALA A 221 -10.83 -6.28 6.07
C ALA A 221 -9.54 -5.59 6.54
N CYS A 222 -9.52 -4.26 6.61
CA CYS A 222 -8.37 -3.52 7.14
C CYS A 222 -8.14 -3.81 8.63
N LEU A 223 -9.19 -3.82 9.44
CA LEU A 223 -9.10 -4.14 10.88
C LEU A 223 -8.67 -5.60 11.11
N MET A 224 -9.30 -6.54 10.42
CA MET A 224 -8.99 -7.97 10.49
C MET A 224 -7.54 -8.27 10.09
N CYS A 225 -7.01 -7.56 9.10
CA CYS A 225 -5.65 -7.75 8.58
C CYS A 225 -4.62 -6.78 9.18
N ALA A 226 -4.97 -6.03 10.23
CA ALA A 226 -4.14 -4.97 10.81
C ALA A 226 -2.70 -5.43 11.10
N GLY A 227 -2.52 -6.64 11.63
CA GLY A 227 -1.20 -7.21 11.97
C GLY A 227 -0.27 -7.45 10.77
N ARG A 228 -0.76 -7.38 9.53
CA ARG A 228 0.05 -7.51 8.30
C ARG A 228 0.46 -6.17 7.70
N SER A 229 -0.09 -5.05 8.20
CA SER A 229 0.14 -3.72 7.65
C SER A 229 1.50 -3.13 8.05
N VAL A 230 2.15 -2.44 7.12
CA VAL A 230 3.44 -1.74 7.29
C VAL A 230 3.31 -0.25 7.00
N TYR A 231 2.40 0.18 6.13
CA TYR A 231 2.05 1.60 5.96
C TYR A 231 1.00 2.04 6.96
N SER A 232 0.96 3.32 7.31
CA SER A 232 -0.05 3.85 8.23
C SER A 232 -1.41 3.91 7.55
N TRP A 233 -2.45 3.67 8.33
CA TRP A 233 -3.85 3.83 7.94
C TRP A 233 -4.62 4.25 9.19
N ASP A 234 -5.77 4.88 8.97
CA ASP A 234 -6.67 5.32 10.02
C ASP A 234 -8.13 5.03 9.66
N ILE A 235 -8.94 4.77 10.70
CA ILE A 235 -10.38 4.47 10.62
C ILE A 235 -11.06 5.28 11.72
N VAL A 236 -12.08 6.03 11.34
CA VAL A 236 -12.92 6.80 12.27
C VAL A 236 -13.96 5.86 12.87
N VAL A 237 -14.20 5.97 14.16
CA VAL A 237 -15.26 5.23 14.85
C VAL A 237 -16.20 6.22 15.50
N GLN A 238 -17.46 6.19 15.12
CA GLN A 238 -18.51 6.99 15.75
C GLN A 238 -19.34 6.09 16.64
N ARG A 239 -19.41 6.44 17.93
CA ARG A 239 -20.31 5.79 18.88
C ARG A 239 -21.51 6.68 19.14
N VAL A 240 -22.69 6.19 18.77
CA VAL A 240 -23.97 6.89 18.95
C VAL A 240 -24.91 5.93 19.66
N ASN A 241 -25.35 6.27 20.86
CA ASN A 241 -26.04 5.35 21.76
C ASN A 241 -25.22 4.04 21.97
N ASP A 242 -25.89 2.90 21.76
CA ASP A 242 -25.33 1.55 21.86
C ASP A 242 -24.92 0.99 20.48
N LYS A 243 -24.57 1.88 19.53
CA LYS A 243 -24.18 1.51 18.16
C LYS A 243 -22.80 2.08 17.81
N LEU A 244 -22.06 1.32 17.01
CA LEU A 244 -20.78 1.71 16.44
C LEU A 244 -20.85 1.75 14.93
N PHE A 245 -20.40 2.86 14.37
CA PHE A 245 -20.17 3.04 12.94
C PHE A 245 -18.67 3.17 12.69
N PHE A 246 -18.12 2.30 11.87
CA PHE A 246 -16.73 2.41 11.44
C PHE A 246 -16.70 3.07 10.06
N ASP A 247 -16.06 4.22 9.96
CA ASP A 247 -15.97 5.05 8.75
C ASP A 247 -14.52 5.23 8.30
N LYS A 248 -14.37 5.52 7.01
CA LYS A 248 -13.11 6.03 6.43
C LYS A 248 -13.27 7.52 6.15
N ARG A 249 -12.17 8.26 6.13
CA ARG A 249 -12.19 9.68 5.71
C ARG A 249 -12.22 9.79 4.20
N ASP A 250 -13.02 10.71 3.67
CA ASP A 250 -13.16 10.92 2.23
C ASP A 250 -11.89 11.48 1.57
N ASP A 251 -11.12 12.28 2.31
CA ASP A 251 -9.87 12.90 1.85
C ASP A 251 -8.63 11.97 2.00
N SER A 252 -8.82 10.74 2.47
CA SER A 252 -7.73 9.81 2.74
C SER A 252 -7.34 8.96 1.53
N GLU A 253 -6.13 8.38 1.60
CA GLU A 253 -5.65 7.39 0.64
C GLU A 253 -6.16 5.96 0.94
N PHE A 254 -7.19 5.79 1.78
CA PHE A 254 -7.61 4.47 2.29
C PHE A 254 -7.93 3.46 1.17
N ASP A 255 -8.55 3.93 0.08
CA ASP A 255 -8.92 3.08 -1.06
C ASP A 255 -7.77 2.80 -2.03
N LEU A 256 -6.61 3.42 -1.84
CA LEU A 256 -5.44 3.17 -2.69
C LEU A 256 -4.81 1.81 -2.36
N LEU A 257 -4.48 1.07 -3.41
CA LEU A 257 -3.83 -0.23 -3.29
C LEU A 257 -2.33 -0.08 -3.10
N THR A 258 -1.81 -0.51 -1.95
CA THR A 258 -0.37 -0.49 -1.68
C THR A 258 0.39 -1.44 -2.61
N VAL A 259 1.65 -1.09 -2.94
CA VAL A 259 2.51 -1.86 -3.84
C VAL A 259 3.84 -2.15 -3.15
N ASN A 260 4.20 -3.43 -3.06
CA ASN A 260 5.42 -3.92 -2.41
C ASN A 260 5.57 -3.46 -0.94
N GLU A 261 4.44 -3.23 -0.25
CA GLU A 261 4.41 -2.75 1.15
C GLU A 261 5.17 -3.66 2.12
N THR A 262 5.05 -4.98 1.96
CA THR A 262 5.67 -5.97 2.85
C THR A 262 6.93 -6.60 2.25
N ALA A 263 7.46 -6.00 1.17
CA ALA A 263 8.74 -6.41 0.61
C ALA A 263 9.88 -6.16 1.61
N SER A 264 10.99 -6.88 1.45
CA SER A 264 12.18 -6.64 2.27
C SER A 264 12.75 -5.23 2.08
N GLU A 265 12.59 -4.68 0.88
CA GLU A 265 12.93 -3.30 0.53
C GLU A 265 11.72 -2.69 -0.18
N PRO A 266 10.83 -2.01 0.56
CA PRO A 266 9.69 -1.31 -0.04
C PRO A 266 10.15 -0.16 -0.95
N PRO A 267 9.30 0.28 -1.90
CA PRO A 267 9.58 1.46 -2.72
C PRO A 267 9.86 2.69 -1.83
N HIS A 268 10.92 3.43 -2.15
CA HIS A 268 11.39 4.58 -1.37
C HIS A 268 11.79 5.78 -2.24
N GLU A 269 11.45 5.72 -3.53
CA GLU A 269 11.58 6.85 -4.45
C GLU A 269 10.62 7.98 -4.03
N GLU A 270 11.03 9.23 -4.21
CA GLU A 270 10.31 10.42 -3.73
C GLU A 270 9.92 11.35 -4.90
N GLY A 271 9.05 12.32 -4.58
CA GLY A 271 8.64 13.38 -5.49
C GLY A 271 7.92 12.86 -6.73
N ASN A 272 8.29 13.39 -7.90
CA ASN A 272 7.61 13.11 -9.17
C ASN A 272 8.04 11.79 -9.83
N SER A 273 8.70 10.89 -9.11
CA SER A 273 9.03 9.58 -9.68
C SER A 273 7.76 8.75 -9.91
N ILE A 274 7.67 8.12 -11.09
CA ILE A 274 6.61 7.16 -11.41
C ILE A 274 6.62 5.92 -10.49
N ASN A 275 7.70 5.70 -9.73
CA ASN A 275 7.85 4.60 -8.80
C ASN A 275 7.79 5.05 -7.33
N ALA A 276 7.42 6.31 -7.05
CA ALA A 276 7.12 6.73 -5.69
C ALA A 276 5.92 5.93 -5.14
N PRO A 277 5.88 5.57 -3.84
CA PRO A 277 4.82 4.74 -3.25
C PRO A 277 3.40 5.20 -3.61
N ARG A 278 3.12 6.51 -3.51
CA ARG A 278 1.82 7.10 -3.87
C ARG A 278 1.49 6.91 -5.35
N ASN A 279 2.44 7.16 -6.26
CA ASN A 279 2.23 7.01 -7.70
C ASN A 279 2.01 5.54 -8.10
N LEU A 280 2.75 4.61 -7.47
CA LEU A 280 2.51 3.18 -7.65
C LEU A 280 1.13 2.76 -7.13
N ALA A 281 0.67 3.34 -6.01
CA ALA A 281 -0.65 3.04 -5.46
C ALA A 281 -1.79 3.57 -6.35
N LEU A 282 -1.64 4.77 -6.90
CA LEU A 282 -2.55 5.33 -7.91
C LEU A 282 -2.62 4.45 -9.16
N GLU A 283 -1.45 4.04 -9.68
CA GLU A 283 -1.37 3.15 -10.84
C GLU A 283 -2.00 1.78 -10.55
N ALA A 284 -1.69 1.15 -9.40
CA ALA A 284 -2.25 -0.14 -9.03
C ALA A 284 -3.78 -0.09 -8.89
N THR A 285 -4.31 0.99 -8.32
CA THR A 285 -5.75 1.22 -8.18
C THR A 285 -6.41 1.40 -9.55
N PHE A 286 -5.79 2.20 -10.43
CA PHE A 286 -6.23 2.35 -11.82
C PHE A 286 -6.24 1.02 -12.58
N ILE A 287 -5.17 0.23 -12.46
CA ILE A 287 -5.08 -1.11 -13.06
C ILE A 287 -6.21 -2.00 -12.54
N ASN A 288 -6.46 -2.01 -11.22
CA ASN A 288 -7.47 -2.85 -10.60
C ASN A 288 -8.88 -2.46 -11.06
N HIS A 289 -9.20 -1.16 -11.11
CA HIS A 289 -10.48 -0.67 -11.64
C HIS A 289 -10.68 -1.12 -13.09
N ASN A 290 -9.73 -0.86 -13.97
CA ASN A 290 -9.84 -1.23 -15.39
C ASN A 290 -9.96 -2.76 -15.57
N PHE A 291 -9.10 -3.52 -14.91
CA PHE A 291 -9.09 -4.98 -15.01
C PHE A 291 -10.41 -5.58 -14.52
N SER A 292 -10.95 -5.09 -13.39
CA SER A 292 -12.20 -5.60 -12.81
C SER A 292 -13.38 -5.56 -13.78
N GLN A 293 -13.41 -4.56 -14.66
CA GLN A 293 -14.46 -4.37 -15.64
C GLN A 293 -14.10 -5.03 -16.99
N GLN A 294 -12.84 -4.90 -17.45
CA GLN A 294 -12.40 -5.40 -18.75
C GLN A 294 -12.57 -6.91 -18.94
N VAL A 295 -12.49 -7.69 -17.86
CA VAL A 295 -12.66 -9.15 -17.91
C VAL A 295 -14.12 -9.60 -17.87
N LEU A 296 -15.06 -8.65 -17.85
CA LEU A 296 -16.49 -8.91 -17.88
C LEU A 296 -17.05 -8.65 -19.29
N LYS A 297 -18.21 -9.26 -19.55
CA LYS A 297 -18.96 -9.12 -20.80
C LYS A 297 -19.75 -7.81 -20.79
N MET A 298 -19.05 -6.70 -21.04
CA MET A 298 -19.65 -5.37 -21.03
C MET A 298 -20.74 -5.22 -22.10
N GLY A 299 -21.88 -4.65 -21.70
CA GLY A 299 -23.01 -4.41 -22.62
C GLY A 299 -23.81 -5.66 -22.96
N GLU A 300 -23.46 -6.82 -22.40
CA GLU A 300 -24.30 -8.02 -22.44
C GLU A 300 -25.27 -8.08 -21.26
N GLU A 301 -26.06 -9.15 -21.19
CA GLU A 301 -27.00 -9.42 -20.10
C GLU A 301 -26.27 -9.44 -18.75
N LYS A 302 -26.88 -8.81 -17.74
CA LYS A 302 -26.37 -8.72 -16.37
C LYS A 302 -27.22 -9.57 -15.44
N HIS A 303 -26.63 -10.08 -14.38
CA HIS A 303 -27.38 -10.62 -13.27
C HIS A 303 -27.76 -9.49 -12.31
N SER A 304 -29.05 -9.16 -12.27
CA SER A 304 -29.60 -8.12 -11.38
C SER A 304 -30.11 -8.74 -10.09
N PHE A 305 -29.87 -8.08 -8.97
CA PHE A 305 -30.39 -8.47 -7.66
C PHE A 305 -31.78 -7.86 -7.42
N GLU A 306 -32.39 -8.22 -6.29
CA GLU A 306 -33.76 -7.81 -5.92
C GLU A 306 -33.95 -6.28 -5.93
N ASN A 307 -32.92 -5.53 -5.55
CA ASN A 307 -32.97 -4.07 -5.45
C ASN A 307 -31.91 -3.40 -6.35
N PRO A 308 -32.18 -2.19 -6.86
CA PRO A 308 -31.19 -1.44 -7.64
C PRO A 308 -30.02 -0.95 -6.77
N ASN A 309 -28.91 -0.57 -7.42
CA ASN A 309 -27.77 -0.01 -6.71
C ASN A 309 -28.18 1.32 -6.03
N PRO A 310 -28.00 1.45 -4.70
CA PRO A 310 -28.53 2.58 -3.92
C PRO A 310 -27.72 3.87 -4.08
N PHE A 311 -26.62 3.85 -4.84
CA PHE A 311 -25.72 4.99 -5.01
C PHE A 311 -25.85 5.68 -6.37
N ILE A 312 -26.63 5.12 -7.29
CA ILE A 312 -26.80 5.64 -8.65
C ILE A 312 -27.73 6.85 -8.61
N GLN A 313 -27.27 7.96 -9.20
CA GLN A 313 -28.13 9.10 -9.55
C GLN A 313 -28.79 8.89 -10.92
N GLU A 314 -29.95 9.52 -11.19
CA GLU A 314 -30.74 9.27 -12.41
C GLU A 314 -29.96 9.50 -13.73
N ASP A 315 -28.91 10.32 -13.72
CA ASP A 315 -28.05 10.64 -14.85
C ASP A 315 -26.84 9.70 -15.02
N GLU A 316 -26.55 8.84 -14.04
CA GLU A 316 -25.41 7.91 -14.03
C GLU A 316 -25.76 6.50 -14.54
N GLU A 317 -27.02 6.27 -14.90
CA GLU A 317 -27.52 4.96 -15.27
C GLU A 317 -26.86 4.44 -16.55
N GLY A 318 -26.11 3.33 -16.43
CA GLY A 318 -25.36 2.71 -17.53
C GLY A 318 -23.85 2.99 -17.54
N GLU A 319 -23.38 4.00 -16.80
CA GLU A 319 -21.94 4.30 -16.65
C GLU A 319 -21.32 3.65 -15.41
N VAL A 320 -22.14 3.05 -14.55
CA VAL A 320 -21.68 2.48 -13.28
C VAL A 320 -20.94 1.15 -13.48
N ALA A 321 -19.89 0.96 -12.67
CA ALA A 321 -19.15 -0.29 -12.58
C ALA A 321 -20.09 -1.48 -12.31
N SER A 322 -19.76 -2.64 -12.89
CA SER A 322 -20.37 -3.91 -12.49
C SER A 322 -20.03 -4.16 -11.03
N VAL A 323 -21.03 -4.03 -10.17
CA VAL A 323 -20.92 -4.28 -8.73
C VAL A 323 -22.30 -4.60 -8.16
N ALA A 324 -22.33 -5.57 -7.26
CA ALA A 324 -23.48 -5.80 -6.39
C ALA A 324 -23.04 -5.73 -4.93
N TYR A 325 -23.93 -5.18 -4.11
CA TYR A 325 -23.74 -5.04 -2.67
C TYR A 325 -24.63 -6.05 -1.95
N ARG A 326 -24.04 -6.77 -1.00
CA ARG A 326 -24.75 -7.65 -0.06
C ARG A 326 -24.51 -7.14 1.35
N TYR A 327 -25.58 -6.81 2.04
CA TYR A 327 -25.53 -6.47 3.45
C TYR A 327 -25.72 -7.76 4.22
N ARG A 328 -24.69 -8.14 4.97
CA ARG A 328 -24.64 -9.44 5.66
C ARG A 328 -24.48 -9.22 7.15
N LYS A 329 -25.27 -9.96 7.92
CA LYS A 329 -25.15 -9.99 9.37
C LYS A 329 -24.31 -11.16 9.85
N PHE A 330 -23.45 -10.88 10.82
CA PHE A 330 -22.60 -11.84 11.51
C PHE A 330 -22.87 -11.74 13.01
N ASP A 331 -23.02 -12.89 13.65
CA ASP A 331 -23.11 -12.98 15.11
C ASP A 331 -21.70 -13.20 15.66
N LEU A 332 -21.23 -12.26 16.47
CA LEU A 332 -19.90 -12.29 17.08
C LEU A 332 -19.93 -12.83 18.52
N GLY A 333 -21.07 -13.36 18.98
CA GLY A 333 -21.28 -13.82 20.35
C GLY A 333 -21.63 -12.69 21.32
N ASP A 334 -22.06 -13.05 22.53
CA ASP A 334 -22.41 -12.11 23.63
C ASP A 334 -23.43 -11.02 23.25
N GLY A 335 -24.32 -11.31 22.29
CA GLY A 335 -25.30 -10.34 21.79
C GLY A 335 -24.70 -9.22 20.92
N VAL A 336 -23.50 -9.43 20.37
CA VAL A 336 -22.81 -8.49 19.50
C VAL A 336 -23.03 -8.88 18.04
N GLY A 337 -24.01 -8.25 17.38
CA GLY A 337 -24.25 -8.41 15.94
C GLY A 337 -23.51 -7.36 15.10
N LEU A 338 -22.92 -7.79 13.99
CA LEU A 338 -22.21 -6.97 13.00
C LEU A 338 -22.95 -7.02 11.67
N ILE A 339 -23.21 -5.86 11.07
CA ILE A 339 -23.67 -5.71 9.69
C ILE A 339 -22.52 -5.16 8.84
N VAL A 340 -22.20 -5.90 7.77
CA VAL A 340 -21.17 -5.53 6.80
C VAL A 340 -21.79 -5.36 5.43
N ARG A 341 -21.54 -4.23 4.75
CA ARG A 341 -21.74 -4.12 3.31
C ARG A 341 -20.57 -4.77 2.59
N CYS A 342 -20.86 -5.85 1.86
CA CYS A 342 -19.89 -6.61 1.09
C CYS A 342 -20.11 -6.43 -0.41
N GLU A 343 -19.04 -6.53 -1.19
CA GLU A 343 -19.07 -6.31 -2.64
C GLU A 343 -18.83 -7.59 -3.46
N ARG A 344 -19.49 -7.68 -4.62
CA ARG A 344 -19.26 -8.70 -5.65
C ARG A 344 -19.01 -8.01 -6.99
N ASP A 345 -17.93 -8.40 -7.66
CA ASP A 345 -17.48 -7.75 -8.89
C ASP A 345 -18.15 -8.34 -10.15
N GLY A 346 -18.47 -9.65 -10.14
CA GLY A 346 -18.99 -10.35 -11.31
C GLY A 346 -19.75 -11.65 -10.99
N ALA A 347 -20.38 -12.23 -12.01
CA ALA A 347 -20.97 -13.56 -11.97
C ALA A 347 -20.37 -14.49 -13.04
N MET A 348 -20.47 -15.80 -12.87
CA MET A 348 -20.14 -16.78 -13.88
C MET A 348 -21.03 -18.02 -13.77
N VAL A 349 -21.31 -18.66 -14.90
CA VAL A 349 -22.02 -19.93 -14.91
C VAL A 349 -21.00 -21.07 -14.72
N GLY A 350 -21.15 -21.83 -13.64
CA GLY A 350 -20.33 -22.99 -13.30
C GLY A 350 -20.53 -24.15 -14.29
N PRO A 351 -19.71 -25.22 -14.20
CA PRO A 351 -19.81 -26.37 -15.10
C PRO A 351 -21.18 -27.06 -15.09
N ASN A 352 -21.87 -27.02 -13.95
CA ASN A 352 -23.17 -27.65 -13.74
C ASN A 352 -24.36 -26.72 -14.07
N GLY A 353 -24.11 -25.53 -14.62
CA GLY A 353 -25.14 -24.52 -14.86
C GLY A 353 -25.48 -23.67 -13.62
N GLU A 354 -24.84 -23.90 -12.48
CA GLU A 354 -25.02 -23.08 -11.27
C GLU A 354 -24.45 -21.68 -11.44
N LEU A 355 -25.11 -20.68 -10.85
CA LEU A 355 -24.59 -19.32 -10.81
C LEU A 355 -23.56 -19.21 -9.69
N GLN A 356 -22.34 -18.82 -10.05
CA GLN A 356 -21.25 -18.57 -9.12
C GLN A 356 -20.87 -17.09 -9.15
N PHE A 357 -20.53 -16.53 -8.01
CA PHE A 357 -20.13 -15.14 -7.87
C PHE A 357 -18.63 -15.03 -7.69
N VAL A 358 -18.05 -14.02 -8.34
CA VAL A 358 -16.61 -13.82 -8.41
C VAL A 358 -16.21 -12.48 -7.83
N SER A 359 -15.15 -12.48 -7.01
CA SER A 359 -14.39 -11.28 -6.69
C SER A 359 -13.19 -11.18 -7.63
N VAL A 360 -13.01 -10.04 -8.29
CA VAL A 360 -12.00 -9.82 -9.34
C VAL A 360 -11.02 -8.77 -8.87
N LYS A 361 -9.74 -9.13 -8.75
CA LYS A 361 -8.66 -8.24 -8.31
C LYS A 361 -7.45 -8.36 -9.25
N ALA A 362 -6.61 -7.34 -9.32
CA ALA A 362 -5.44 -7.31 -10.20
C ALA A 362 -4.14 -7.16 -9.41
N LEU A 363 -3.23 -8.12 -9.58
CA LEU A 363 -1.83 -7.99 -9.22
C LEU A 363 -1.09 -7.20 -10.30
N ASN A 364 -0.15 -6.35 -9.89
CA ASN A 364 0.57 -5.45 -10.79
C ASN A 364 2.10 -5.61 -10.67
N GLU A 365 2.77 -5.80 -11.81
CA GLU A 365 4.23 -5.76 -11.94
C GLU A 365 4.66 -4.42 -12.57
N TRP A 366 5.37 -3.61 -11.78
CA TRP A 366 5.87 -2.30 -12.24
C TRP A 366 7.32 -2.37 -12.73
N ASP A 367 8.17 -3.14 -12.06
CA ASP A 367 9.54 -3.44 -12.49
C ASP A 367 9.96 -4.85 -12.00
N PRO A 368 10.29 -5.77 -12.92
CA PRO A 368 10.72 -7.13 -12.57
C PRO A 368 11.91 -7.20 -11.60
N ARG A 369 12.78 -6.17 -11.61
CA ARG A 369 13.99 -6.13 -10.77
C ARG A 369 13.65 -5.97 -9.30
N PHE A 370 12.55 -5.29 -9.00
CA PHE A 370 12.05 -5.07 -7.65
C PHE A 370 10.96 -6.09 -7.24
N SER A 371 10.49 -6.89 -8.20
CA SER A 371 9.59 -8.02 -7.98
C SER A 371 10.36 -9.28 -7.54
N GLY A 372 11.30 -9.14 -6.61
CA GLY A 372 12.16 -10.25 -6.17
C GLY A 372 13.06 -10.83 -7.29
N GLY A 373 13.25 -10.07 -8.38
CA GLY A 373 14.00 -10.50 -9.56
C GLY A 373 13.27 -11.50 -10.46
N ILE A 374 11.94 -11.67 -10.28
CA ILE A 374 11.12 -12.58 -11.07
C ILE A 374 10.38 -11.77 -12.14
N ASP A 375 10.77 -11.96 -13.40
CA ASP A 375 10.09 -11.41 -14.57
C ASP A 375 8.87 -12.28 -14.93
N TRP A 376 7.67 -11.71 -14.81
CA TRP A 376 6.42 -12.41 -15.05
C TRP A 376 6.31 -12.92 -16.48
N ARG A 377 6.78 -12.17 -17.49
CA ARG A 377 6.71 -12.62 -18.90
C ARG A 377 7.53 -13.89 -19.14
N GLN A 378 8.59 -14.11 -18.37
CA GLN A 378 9.42 -15.30 -18.45
C GLN A 378 8.91 -16.45 -17.57
N LYS A 379 8.29 -16.11 -16.42
CA LYS A 379 8.06 -17.08 -15.33
C LYS A 379 6.62 -17.44 -15.07
N LEU A 380 5.64 -16.65 -15.48
CA LEU A 380 4.23 -16.89 -15.13
C LEU A 380 3.67 -18.19 -15.75
N ASP A 381 4.07 -18.53 -16.98
CA ASP A 381 3.61 -19.75 -17.66
C ASP A 381 4.30 -21.02 -17.17
N THR A 382 5.54 -20.92 -16.67
CA THR A 382 6.37 -22.08 -16.29
C THR A 382 6.49 -22.27 -14.78
N GLN A 383 6.40 -21.19 -14.01
CA GLN A 383 6.67 -21.13 -12.57
C GLN A 383 5.62 -20.27 -11.85
N ARG A 384 4.34 -20.45 -12.20
CA ARG A 384 3.22 -19.66 -11.64
C ARG A 384 3.21 -19.62 -10.12
N GLY A 385 3.48 -20.75 -9.46
CA GLY A 385 3.55 -20.81 -8.00
C GLY A 385 4.67 -19.96 -7.40
N ALA A 386 5.81 -19.82 -8.10
CA ALA A 386 6.91 -18.96 -7.65
C ALA A 386 6.58 -17.47 -7.78
N VAL A 387 5.89 -17.08 -8.87
CA VAL A 387 5.39 -15.71 -9.05
C VAL A 387 4.42 -15.36 -7.92
N LEU A 388 3.42 -16.22 -7.68
CA LEU A 388 2.45 -16.01 -6.61
C LEU A 388 3.09 -15.97 -5.22
N ALA A 389 4.03 -16.87 -4.91
CA ALA A 389 4.73 -16.87 -3.62
C ALA A 389 5.52 -15.57 -3.38
N ASN A 390 6.10 -15.01 -4.44
CA ASN A 390 6.78 -13.72 -4.37
C ASN A 390 5.80 -12.56 -4.13
N GLU A 391 4.64 -12.57 -4.80
CA GLU A 391 3.59 -11.59 -4.56
C GLU A 391 3.01 -11.68 -3.16
N LEU A 392 2.82 -12.89 -2.62
CA LEU A 392 2.37 -13.11 -1.25
C LEU A 392 3.34 -12.54 -0.22
N LYS A 393 4.65 -12.62 -0.50
CA LYS A 393 5.68 -12.03 0.36
C LYS A 393 5.66 -10.50 0.29
N ASN A 394 5.57 -9.93 -0.91
CA ASN A 394 5.76 -8.50 -1.13
C ASN A 394 4.48 -7.67 -0.91
N ASN A 395 3.30 -8.29 -1.03
CA ASN A 395 2.00 -7.65 -0.98
C ASN A 395 1.06 -8.33 0.05
N SER A 396 1.61 -8.88 1.15
CA SER A 396 0.89 -9.73 2.11
C SER A 396 -0.37 -9.08 2.68
N CYS A 397 -0.30 -7.80 3.06
CA CYS A 397 -1.44 -7.05 3.57
C CYS A 397 -2.55 -6.90 2.52
N LYS A 398 -2.20 -6.47 1.30
CA LYS A 398 -3.13 -6.29 0.17
C LYS A 398 -3.87 -7.59 -0.17
N LEU A 399 -3.15 -8.70 -0.32
CA LEU A 399 -3.75 -9.99 -0.66
C LEU A 399 -4.62 -10.54 0.48
N ALA A 400 -4.21 -10.33 1.74
CA ALA A 400 -5.04 -10.71 2.90
C ALA A 400 -6.36 -9.93 2.92
N LYS A 401 -6.33 -8.60 2.72
CA LYS A 401 -7.54 -7.76 2.67
C LYS A 401 -8.52 -8.22 1.58
N TRP A 402 -8.02 -8.48 0.37
CA TRP A 402 -8.86 -8.99 -0.72
C TRP A 402 -9.47 -10.36 -0.42
N THR A 403 -8.71 -11.23 0.24
CA THR A 403 -9.20 -12.56 0.62
C THR A 403 -10.29 -12.46 1.68
N VAL A 404 -10.12 -11.59 2.68
CA VAL A 404 -11.15 -11.30 3.69
C VAL A 404 -12.40 -10.72 3.03
N GLN A 405 -12.27 -9.74 2.13
CA GLN A 405 -13.42 -9.18 1.39
C GLN A 405 -14.20 -10.28 0.66
N ALA A 406 -13.50 -11.16 -0.08
CA ALA A 406 -14.15 -12.26 -0.80
C ALA A 406 -14.84 -13.28 0.15
N LEU A 407 -14.26 -13.55 1.33
CA LEU A 407 -14.86 -14.40 2.35
C LEU A 407 -16.11 -13.75 2.98
N LEU A 408 -16.02 -12.46 3.35
CA LEU A 408 -17.13 -11.69 3.89
C LEU A 408 -18.27 -11.56 2.87
N ALA A 409 -17.96 -11.36 1.59
CA ALA A 409 -18.94 -11.33 0.50
C ALA A 409 -19.55 -12.71 0.18
N GLY A 410 -18.93 -13.79 0.66
CA GLY A 410 -19.33 -15.16 0.33
C GLY A 410 -19.20 -15.41 -1.17
N SER A 411 -18.09 -14.97 -1.76
CA SER A 411 -17.77 -15.22 -3.16
C SER A 411 -17.36 -16.68 -3.35
N ASP A 412 -17.83 -17.30 -4.43
CA ASP A 412 -17.49 -18.69 -4.75
C ASP A 412 -16.04 -18.79 -5.24
N GLN A 413 -15.58 -17.77 -5.95
CA GLN A 413 -14.22 -17.66 -6.47
C GLN A 413 -13.66 -16.26 -6.23
N ILE A 414 -12.36 -16.19 -6.00
CA ILE A 414 -11.55 -14.99 -6.16
C ILE A 414 -10.65 -15.18 -7.38
N LYS A 415 -10.66 -14.21 -8.30
CA LYS A 415 -9.89 -14.20 -9.55
C LYS A 415 -8.85 -13.09 -9.51
N PHE A 416 -7.60 -13.47 -9.78
CA PHE A 416 -6.48 -12.56 -9.89
C PHE A 416 -6.04 -12.40 -11.34
N GLY A 417 -5.95 -11.15 -11.81
CA GLY A 417 -5.22 -10.79 -13.02
C GLY A 417 -3.75 -10.52 -12.74
N TYR A 418 -2.88 -10.98 -13.62
CA TYR A 418 -1.46 -10.60 -13.62
C TYR A 418 -1.26 -9.54 -14.69
N VAL A 419 -1.13 -8.28 -14.27
CA VAL A 419 -0.97 -7.12 -15.16
C VAL A 419 0.44 -6.56 -15.01
N SER A 420 1.14 -6.30 -16.11
CA SER A 420 2.49 -5.71 -16.10
C SER A 420 2.55 -4.50 -17.02
N ARG A 421 3.37 -3.50 -16.67
CA ARG A 421 3.72 -2.41 -17.59
C ARG A 421 4.28 -3.00 -18.90
N LEU A 422 4.05 -2.34 -20.03
CA LEU A 422 4.70 -2.72 -21.30
C LEU A 422 6.20 -2.41 -21.27
N HIS A 423 6.57 -1.29 -20.66
CA HIS A 423 7.94 -0.88 -20.47
C HIS A 423 8.12 -0.35 -19.04
N VAL A 424 9.16 -0.80 -18.34
CA VAL A 424 9.37 -0.49 -16.91
C VAL A 424 9.42 1.00 -16.57
N ARG A 425 9.74 1.85 -17.56
CA ARG A 425 9.80 3.32 -17.45
C ARG A 425 8.53 4.05 -17.90
N ASP A 426 7.48 3.32 -18.28
CA ASP A 426 6.23 3.86 -18.78
C ASP A 426 5.05 3.27 -18.00
N SER A 427 4.45 4.07 -17.14
CA SER A 427 3.28 3.69 -16.34
C SER A 427 1.94 3.92 -17.07
N SER A 428 1.96 4.35 -18.34
CA SER A 428 0.72 4.67 -19.09
C SER A 428 0.11 3.47 -19.83
N LYS A 429 0.89 2.39 -20.03
CA LYS A 429 0.47 1.22 -20.82
C LYS A 429 0.77 -0.08 -20.10
N HIS A 430 -0.24 -0.94 -20.05
CA HIS A 430 -0.16 -2.23 -19.37
C HIS A 430 -0.68 -3.36 -20.26
N ALA A 431 -0.25 -4.58 -19.94
CA ALA A 431 -0.73 -5.80 -20.56
C ALA A 431 -1.12 -6.82 -19.49
N ILE A 432 -2.22 -7.53 -19.74
CA ILE A 432 -2.70 -8.68 -18.99
C ILE A 432 -1.93 -9.90 -19.49
N LEU A 433 -1.11 -10.48 -18.61
CA LEU A 433 -0.26 -11.63 -18.89
C LEU A 433 -0.95 -12.96 -18.60
N GLY A 434 -1.99 -12.95 -17.76
CA GLY A 434 -2.76 -14.14 -17.44
C GLY A 434 -3.72 -13.91 -16.28
N THR A 435 -4.55 -14.91 -16.02
CA THR A 435 -5.48 -14.92 -14.89
C THR A 435 -5.33 -16.21 -14.07
N GLN A 436 -5.66 -16.13 -12.79
CA GLN A 436 -5.70 -17.28 -11.90
C GLN A 436 -6.94 -17.20 -11.01
N GLN A 437 -7.51 -18.36 -10.67
CA GLN A 437 -8.71 -18.45 -9.85
C GLN A 437 -8.45 -19.33 -8.64
N PHE A 438 -9.09 -18.99 -7.52
CA PHE A 438 -9.06 -19.74 -6.28
C PHE A 438 -10.42 -19.71 -5.61
N LYS A 439 -10.73 -20.72 -4.80
CA LYS A 439 -11.76 -20.55 -3.77
C LYS A 439 -11.21 -19.70 -2.64
N PRO A 440 -11.95 -18.69 -2.12
CA PRO A 440 -11.44 -17.82 -1.07
C PRO A 440 -10.97 -18.56 0.19
N LYS A 441 -11.69 -19.62 0.62
CA LYS A 441 -11.31 -20.45 1.78
C LYS A 441 -9.96 -21.16 1.55
N GLU A 442 -9.79 -21.81 0.40
CA GLU A 442 -8.53 -22.48 0.04
C GLU A 442 -7.37 -21.48 -0.11
N PHE A 443 -7.63 -20.28 -0.62
CA PHE A 443 -6.62 -19.24 -0.74
C PHE A 443 -6.22 -18.67 0.62
N ALA A 444 -7.17 -18.48 1.55
CA ALA A 444 -6.89 -18.04 2.92
C ALA A 444 -5.89 -18.98 3.60
N ASP A 445 -6.06 -20.29 3.45
CA ASP A 445 -5.13 -21.30 3.96
C ASP A 445 -3.73 -21.17 3.32
N GLN A 446 -3.67 -20.98 1.99
CA GLN A 446 -2.39 -20.80 1.27
C GLN A 446 -1.60 -19.57 1.74
N ILE A 447 -2.30 -18.50 2.14
CA ILE A 447 -1.67 -17.25 2.61
C ILE A 447 -1.52 -17.18 4.13
N ASN A 448 -1.77 -18.29 4.83
CA ASN A 448 -1.75 -18.42 6.28
C ASN A 448 -2.65 -17.39 6.98
N LEU A 449 -3.83 -17.13 6.42
CA LEU A 449 -4.85 -16.24 6.98
C LEU A 449 -5.85 -17.06 7.80
N ASN A 450 -5.73 -16.98 9.13
CA ASN A 450 -6.67 -17.62 10.03
C ASN A 450 -7.86 -16.69 10.31
N MET A 451 -9.06 -17.11 9.90
CA MET A 451 -10.29 -16.33 10.13
C MET A 451 -10.68 -16.23 11.60
N ASP A 452 -10.38 -17.22 12.44
CA ASP A 452 -10.64 -17.12 13.88
C ASP A 452 -9.78 -16.00 14.50
N ASN A 453 -8.53 -15.87 14.07
CA ASN A 453 -7.68 -14.75 14.49
C ASN A 453 -8.20 -13.41 13.95
N ALA A 454 -8.59 -13.34 12.69
CA ALA A 454 -9.17 -12.14 12.08
C ALA A 454 -10.42 -11.65 12.85
N TRP A 455 -11.35 -12.57 13.16
CA TRP A 455 -12.52 -12.28 13.99
C TRP A 455 -12.15 -11.89 15.42
N GLY A 456 -11.15 -12.55 16.02
CA GLY A 456 -10.65 -12.20 17.35
C GLY A 456 -10.07 -10.80 17.43
N ILE A 457 -9.32 -10.37 16.41
CA ILE A 457 -8.81 -8.99 16.28
C ILE A 457 -9.97 -8.00 16.21
N LEU A 458 -10.94 -8.24 15.31
CA LEU A 458 -12.09 -7.37 15.15
C LEU A 458 -12.91 -7.26 16.44
N ARG A 459 -13.19 -8.40 17.10
CA ARG A 459 -13.97 -8.45 18.35
C ARG A 459 -13.28 -7.67 19.47
N CYS A 460 -11.96 -7.83 19.62
CA CYS A 460 -11.18 -7.07 20.61
C CYS A 460 -11.33 -5.56 20.41
N ILE A 461 -11.22 -5.09 19.16
CA ILE A 461 -11.40 -3.67 18.83
C ILE A 461 -12.83 -3.20 19.13
N ILE A 462 -13.84 -3.96 18.73
CA ILE A 462 -15.25 -3.66 19.00
C ILE A 462 -15.51 -3.55 20.50
N ASP A 463 -15.05 -4.53 21.29
CA ASP A 463 -15.25 -4.56 22.74
C ASP A 463 -14.61 -3.37 23.44
N ASN A 464 -13.46 -2.90 22.94
CA ASN A 464 -12.80 -1.71 23.46
C ASN A 464 -13.58 -0.44 23.13
N CYS A 465 -14.07 -0.29 21.90
CA CYS A 465 -14.94 0.83 21.51
C CYS A 465 -16.29 0.82 22.26
N MET A 466 -16.88 -0.36 22.50
CA MET A 466 -18.15 -0.52 23.24
C MET A 466 -18.04 -0.22 24.74
N LYS A 467 -16.83 -0.02 25.29
CA LYS A 467 -16.64 0.44 26.69
C LYS A 467 -16.51 1.95 26.83
N LEU A 468 -16.28 2.67 25.74
CA LEU A 468 -16.06 4.12 25.74
C LEU A 468 -17.38 4.89 25.91
N PRO A 469 -17.38 6.18 26.27
CA PRO A 469 -18.60 6.99 26.17
C PRO A 469 -19.03 7.18 24.70
N GLU A 470 -20.20 7.79 24.49
CA GLU A 470 -20.56 8.27 23.15
C GLU A 470 -19.59 9.36 22.69
N GLY A 471 -19.32 9.41 21.38
CA GLY A 471 -18.37 10.35 20.80
C GLY A 471 -17.63 9.80 19.59
N LYS A 472 -16.64 10.56 19.14
CA LYS A 472 -15.82 10.27 17.96
C LYS A 472 -14.43 9.77 18.36
N TYR A 473 -14.00 8.70 17.71
CA TYR A 473 -12.71 8.04 17.98
C TYR A 473 -11.95 7.80 16.68
N LEU A 474 -10.65 7.57 16.81
CA LEU A 474 -9.78 7.22 15.68
C LEU A 474 -8.92 6.01 16.02
N ILE A 475 -9.02 4.96 15.20
CA ILE A 475 -8.07 3.85 15.21
C ILE A 475 -7.01 4.15 14.17
N MET A 476 -5.75 4.25 14.57
CA MET A 476 -4.63 4.50 13.67
C MET A 476 -3.54 3.46 13.86
N LYS A 477 -3.00 2.94 12.76
CA LYS A 477 -1.79 2.14 12.77
C LYS A 477 -0.55 3.03 12.67
N ASP A 478 0.36 2.86 13.62
CA ASP A 478 1.60 3.66 13.70
C ASP A 478 2.46 3.46 12.44
N PRO A 479 2.98 4.52 11.82
CA PRO A 479 3.79 4.41 10.60
C PRO A 479 5.10 3.64 10.80
N ASN A 480 5.69 3.68 11.99
CA ASN A 480 7.06 3.20 12.25
C ASN A 480 7.12 2.08 13.29
N LYS A 481 6.06 1.88 14.09
CA LYS A 481 5.95 0.82 15.08
C LYS A 481 4.85 -0.19 14.71
N PRO A 482 5.02 -1.49 15.02
CA PRO A 482 4.01 -2.52 14.79
C PRO A 482 2.92 -2.48 15.88
N VAL A 483 2.23 -1.35 15.98
CA VAL A 483 1.16 -1.10 16.96
C VAL A 483 -0.01 -0.35 16.31
N ILE A 484 -1.21 -0.63 16.78
CA ILE A 484 -2.41 0.17 16.52
C ILE A 484 -2.78 0.93 17.80
N ARG A 485 -3.24 2.17 17.64
CA ARG A 485 -3.68 3.03 18.76
C ARG A 485 -5.10 3.49 18.54
N LEU A 486 -5.86 3.53 19.62
CA LEU A 486 -7.19 4.10 19.69
C LEU A 486 -7.08 5.47 20.35
N TYR A 487 -7.53 6.51 19.65
CA TYR A 487 -7.55 7.89 20.10
C TYR A 487 -8.96 8.37 20.36
N ASP A 488 -9.11 9.14 21.43
CA ASP A 488 -10.23 10.04 21.67
C ASP A 488 -9.96 11.35 20.91
N ILE A 489 -10.89 11.75 20.05
CA ILE A 489 -10.75 12.94 19.20
C ILE A 489 -11.97 13.86 19.38
N PRO A 490 -11.80 15.19 19.32
CA PRO A 490 -12.94 16.10 19.34
C PRO A 490 -13.94 15.79 18.22
N ASP A 491 -15.24 15.93 18.49
CA ASP A 491 -16.31 15.55 17.54
C ASP A 491 -16.17 16.29 16.20
N ASN A 492 -15.80 17.57 16.24
CA ASN A 492 -15.55 18.41 15.07
C ASN A 492 -14.30 18.03 14.24
N THR A 493 -13.53 17.04 14.66
CA THR A 493 -12.34 16.60 13.91
C THR A 493 -12.78 15.92 12.60
N PHE A 494 -12.24 16.37 11.46
CA PHE A 494 -12.59 15.93 10.10
C PHE A 494 -13.95 16.37 9.58
N GLU A 495 -14.66 17.23 10.31
CA GLU A 495 -15.78 17.97 9.72
C GLU A 495 -15.20 19.11 8.87
N THR A 496 -15.53 19.13 7.59
CA THR A 496 -15.24 20.27 6.70
C THR A 496 -16.15 21.44 7.11
N GLU A 497 -15.60 22.65 7.26
CA GLU A 497 -16.30 23.92 7.57
C GLU A 497 -17.30 24.37 6.48
N ASN A 498 -17.90 23.45 5.72
CA ASN A 498 -18.80 23.74 4.59
C ASN A 498 -20.29 23.73 4.95
N GLU A 499 -20.66 23.63 6.23
CA GLU A 499 -22.07 23.76 6.69
C GLU A 499 -22.37 25.14 7.30
N ALA A 500 -21.53 26.15 7.06
CA ALA A 500 -21.68 27.48 7.67
C ALA A 500 -22.15 28.61 6.73
N ASP A 501 -22.44 28.34 5.44
CA ASP A 501 -22.76 29.38 4.44
C ASP A 501 -24.11 29.19 3.70
N ASP A 502 -25.02 28.32 4.18
CA ASP A 502 -26.33 28.05 3.53
C ASP A 502 -27.56 28.47 4.37
N ASP A 503 -27.41 29.44 5.28
CA ASP A 503 -28.53 30.01 6.07
C ASP A 503 -28.49 31.56 6.09
N ASP A 504 -28.53 32.22 4.93
CA ASP A 504 -28.88 33.65 4.84
C ASP A 504 -29.47 33.97 3.45
N ASP A 505 -30.68 33.48 3.17
CA ASP A 505 -31.54 34.04 2.12
C ASP A 505 -33.02 33.75 2.44
N ASP A 506 -33.55 34.42 3.46
CA ASP A 506 -34.99 34.66 3.61
C ASP A 506 -35.23 35.83 4.57
N GLU A 507 -35.34 37.06 4.04
CA GLU A 507 -36.26 38.12 4.52
C GLU A 507 -36.07 39.43 3.72
N ASP A 508 -36.83 39.63 2.62
CA ASP A 508 -37.35 40.98 2.29
C ASP A 508 -38.50 40.95 1.24
N GLU A 509 -39.70 40.47 1.62
CA GLU A 509 -40.94 40.85 0.92
C GLU A 509 -41.52 42.16 1.51
N GLY A 510 -40.96 43.29 1.08
CA GLY A 510 -41.41 44.64 1.42
C GLY A 510 -42.15 45.35 0.27
N GLN A 511 -43.47 45.16 0.19
CA GLN A 511 -44.50 46.10 -0.30
C GLN A 511 -44.25 46.93 -1.60
N LYS A 512 -44.78 46.46 -2.74
CA LYS A 512 -45.09 47.33 -3.89
C LYS A 512 -46.44 48.04 -3.71
N LYS A 513 -46.38 49.36 -3.43
CA LYS A 513 -47.52 50.29 -3.56
C LYS A 513 -47.91 50.44 -5.04
N LYS A 514 -49.23 50.40 -5.30
CA LYS A 514 -49.88 50.73 -6.59
C LYS A 514 -49.55 52.18 -7.02
N PRO A 515 -49.41 52.47 -8.32
CA PRO A 515 -49.42 53.85 -8.79
C PRO A 515 -50.87 54.30 -9.00
N SER A 516 -51.19 55.47 -8.47
CA SER A 516 -52.35 56.27 -8.84
C SER A 516 -51.90 57.36 -9.83
N THR A 517 -52.76 57.58 -10.83
CA THR A 517 -52.77 58.61 -11.89
C THR A 517 -51.82 58.40 -13.07
#